data_AF-A0A923S6U5-F1
#
_entry.id   AF-A0A923S6U5-F1
#
_cell.length_a   1.000
_cell.length_b   1.000
_cell.length_c   1.000
_cell.angle_alpha   90.00
_cell.angle_beta   90.00
_cell.angle_gamma   90.00
#
_symmetry.space_group_name_H-M   'P 1'
#
loop_
_entity.id
_entity.type
_entity.pdbx_description
1 polymer ?
#
loop_
_entity_poly.entity_id
_entity_poly.type
_entity_poly.pdbx_seq_one_letter_code
_entity_poly.pdbx_strand_id
1 'polypeptide(L)'
;MKRFKVQTADGHTLLLYYPTQEKAQESYPDATITEHTDQSHVGYIERMLAAANDCKTAERKGSTVYLLRFNTSAGICLAMLFRDISDGMWYDLCQYQFWKSGALVAPITKTLSNPAAFCKQFLFPKSEYQVLCAGGKLPKPEEIRGVRKFASVPFEGICQCQLFLKGDDLYIKHNDYFSETHSTGKIDPRTNMEERVLYICHAWLRITNFVPLVKLLNDVEISATVWPMLRDFHQWPAGEYNMEWNRFLEGVARATRNYLSKKEAGYGTENL
;
A
#
# COMPACT_ATOMS: atom_id res chain seq x y z
N MET A 1 -22.60 -17.37 -7.40
CA MET A 1 -22.89 -17.22 -5.95
C MET A 1 -22.73 -15.78 -5.49
N LYS A 2 -23.51 -15.34 -4.50
CA LYS A 2 -23.38 -14.01 -3.89
C LYS A 2 -22.45 -14.02 -2.68
N ARG A 3 -21.77 -12.89 -2.44
CA ARG A 3 -20.89 -12.70 -1.27
C ARG A 3 -21.66 -12.01 -0.15
N PHE A 4 -21.54 -12.53 1.06
CA PHE A 4 -22.21 -12.01 2.24
C PHE A 4 -21.22 -11.73 3.35
N LYS A 5 -21.42 -10.62 4.05
CA LYS A 5 -20.78 -10.31 5.32
C LYS A 5 -21.63 -10.92 6.43
N VAL A 6 -21.07 -11.89 7.13
CA VAL A 6 -21.68 -12.60 8.25
C VAL A 6 -21.02 -12.11 9.52
N GLN A 7 -21.78 -11.38 10.33
CA GLN A 7 -21.34 -10.92 11.65
C GLN A 7 -21.91 -11.86 12.71
N THR A 8 -21.05 -12.70 13.28
CA THR A 8 -21.42 -13.67 14.30
C THR A 8 -21.57 -13.02 15.67
N ALA A 9 -22.33 -13.65 16.56
CA ALA A 9 -22.65 -13.09 17.89
C ALA A 9 -21.41 -12.87 18.78
N ASP A 10 -20.32 -13.59 18.52
CA ASP A 10 -19.01 -13.43 19.17
C ASP A 10 -18.19 -12.25 18.62
N GLY A 11 -18.74 -11.47 17.70
CA GLY A 11 -18.11 -10.28 17.13
C GLY A 11 -17.19 -10.55 15.94
N HIS A 12 -17.04 -11.81 15.51
CA HIS A 12 -16.28 -12.12 14.30
C HIS A 12 -17.04 -11.71 13.03
N THR A 13 -16.28 -11.29 12.01
CA THR A 13 -16.82 -10.96 10.70
C THR A 13 -16.22 -11.92 9.68
N LEU A 14 -17.08 -12.70 9.02
CA LEU A 14 -16.72 -13.61 7.94
C LEU A 14 -17.26 -13.08 6.62
N LEU A 15 -16.52 -13.29 5.53
CA LEU A 15 -16.96 -13.00 4.18
C LEU A 15 -17.13 -14.34 3.45
N LEU A 16 -18.38 -14.76 3.30
CA LEU A 16 -18.75 -16.10 2.81
C LEU A 16 -19.58 -16.00 1.53
N TYR A 17 -19.59 -17.09 0.77
CA TYR A 17 -20.33 -17.19 -0.49
C TYR A 17 -21.54 -18.11 -0.33
N TYR A 18 -22.72 -17.59 -0.66
CA TYR A 18 -23.99 -18.34 -0.64
C TYR A 18 -24.83 -18.01 -1.88
N PRO A 19 -25.76 -18.90 -2.29
CA PRO A 19 -26.67 -18.60 -3.39
C PRO A 19 -27.62 -17.45 -3.05
N THR A 20 -28.15 -17.42 -1.82
CA THR A 20 -29.09 -16.41 -1.34
C THR A 20 -28.80 -16.06 0.13
N GLN A 21 -29.36 -14.93 0.60
CA GLN A 21 -29.22 -14.52 2.00
C GLN A 21 -29.91 -15.51 2.95
N GLU A 22 -31.03 -16.09 2.55
CA GLU A 22 -31.77 -17.08 3.33
C GLU A 22 -30.90 -18.32 3.58
N LYS A 23 -30.17 -18.79 2.56
CA LYS A 23 -29.24 -19.93 2.72
C LYS A 23 -28.06 -19.63 3.63
N ALA A 24 -27.58 -18.38 3.61
CA ALA A 24 -26.57 -17.94 4.56
C ALA A 24 -27.17 -17.92 5.99
N GLN A 25 -28.41 -17.44 6.15
CA GLN A 25 -29.10 -17.36 7.45
C GLN A 25 -29.41 -18.74 8.01
N GLU A 26 -29.79 -19.72 7.18
CA GLU A 26 -29.94 -21.12 7.60
C GLU A 26 -28.65 -21.70 8.21
N SER A 27 -27.49 -21.31 7.65
CA SER A 27 -26.18 -21.78 8.14
C SER A 27 -25.71 -21.02 9.39
N TYR A 28 -26.14 -19.76 9.55
CA TYR A 28 -25.78 -18.89 10.66
C TYR A 28 -27.03 -18.17 11.22
N PRO A 29 -27.90 -18.87 11.96
CA PRO A 29 -29.22 -18.35 12.37
C PRO A 29 -29.13 -17.07 13.22
N ASP A 30 -28.13 -16.99 14.07
CA ASP A 30 -27.94 -15.89 15.04
C ASP A 30 -27.03 -14.77 14.51
N ALA A 31 -26.54 -14.88 13.26
CA ALA A 31 -25.66 -13.88 12.68
C ALA A 31 -26.43 -12.76 11.98
N THR A 32 -25.87 -11.55 12.01
CA THR A 32 -26.33 -10.48 11.12
C THR A 32 -25.69 -10.68 9.75
N ILE A 33 -26.52 -10.95 8.74
CA ILE A 33 -26.06 -11.22 7.38
C ILE A 33 -26.46 -10.06 6.46
N THR A 34 -25.46 -9.52 5.77
CA THR A 34 -25.65 -8.44 4.79
C THR A 34 -24.96 -8.80 3.48
N GLU A 35 -25.59 -8.49 2.35
CA GLU A 35 -24.95 -8.67 1.05
C GLU A 35 -23.71 -7.76 0.96
N HIS A 36 -22.60 -8.33 0.51
CA HIS A 36 -21.34 -7.63 0.38
C HIS A 36 -21.04 -7.42 -1.11
N THR A 37 -21.28 -6.20 -1.58
CA THR A 37 -21.19 -5.83 -2.99
C THR A 37 -19.81 -5.31 -3.41
N ASP A 38 -18.86 -5.17 -2.48
CA ASP A 38 -17.50 -4.75 -2.83
C ASP A 38 -16.83 -5.78 -3.74
N GLN A 39 -16.31 -5.28 -4.86
CA GLN A 39 -15.60 -6.06 -5.88
C GLN A 39 -14.15 -5.57 -6.07
N SER A 40 -13.61 -4.85 -5.07
CA SER A 40 -12.25 -4.31 -5.14
C SER A 40 -11.19 -5.41 -5.38
N HIS A 41 -11.45 -6.64 -4.95
CA HIS A 41 -10.59 -7.81 -5.18
C HIS A 41 -10.41 -8.15 -6.66
N VAL A 42 -11.37 -7.81 -7.53
CA VAL A 42 -11.31 -8.08 -8.96
C VAL A 42 -10.14 -7.33 -9.61
N GLY A 43 -9.88 -6.08 -9.20
CA GLY A 43 -8.74 -5.32 -9.72
C GLY A 43 -7.38 -5.97 -9.38
N TYR A 44 -7.27 -6.62 -8.22
CA TYR A 44 -6.09 -7.41 -7.87
C TYR A 44 -5.98 -8.69 -8.69
N ILE A 45 -7.10 -9.36 -8.98
CA ILE A 45 -7.13 -10.54 -9.86
C ILE A 45 -6.66 -10.18 -11.27
N GLU A 46 -7.12 -9.06 -11.82
CA GLU A 46 -6.69 -8.57 -13.14
C GLU A 46 -5.18 -8.29 -13.15
N ARG A 47 -4.64 -7.67 -12.09
CA ARG A 47 -3.19 -7.48 -11.94
C ARG A 47 -2.43 -8.81 -11.88
N MET A 48 -2.95 -9.80 -11.15
CA MET A 48 -2.36 -11.14 -11.11
C MET A 48 -2.34 -11.79 -12.50
N LEU A 49 -3.44 -11.71 -13.25
CA LEU A 49 -3.55 -12.25 -14.60
C LEU A 49 -2.56 -11.57 -15.55
N ALA A 50 -2.47 -10.24 -15.50
CA ALA A 50 -1.56 -9.46 -16.33
C ALA A 50 -0.07 -9.71 -16.02
N ALA A 51 0.25 -9.98 -14.75
CA ALA A 51 1.63 -10.23 -14.31
C ALA A 51 2.08 -11.69 -14.46
N ALA A 52 1.16 -12.63 -14.73
CA ALA A 52 1.48 -14.04 -14.82
C ALA A 52 2.34 -14.34 -16.07
N ASN A 53 3.37 -15.17 -15.89
CA ASN A 53 4.20 -15.66 -17.00
C ASN A 53 3.51 -16.76 -17.82
N ASP A 54 2.59 -17.49 -17.20
CA ASP A 54 1.76 -18.51 -17.85
C ASP A 54 0.41 -18.58 -17.12
N CYS A 55 -0.65 -18.85 -17.88
CA CYS A 55 -2.01 -18.96 -17.36
C CYS A 55 -2.72 -20.13 -18.03
N LYS A 56 -3.15 -21.09 -17.21
CA LYS A 56 -3.95 -22.25 -17.64
C LYS A 56 -5.30 -22.24 -16.95
N THR A 57 -6.33 -22.70 -17.65
CA THR A 57 -7.67 -22.80 -17.10
C THR A 57 -8.13 -24.25 -17.06
N ALA A 58 -8.90 -24.59 -16.03
CA ALA A 58 -9.56 -25.88 -15.90
C ALA A 58 -10.87 -25.73 -15.13
N GLU A 59 -11.89 -26.49 -15.50
CA GLU A 59 -13.14 -26.53 -14.72
C GLU A 59 -13.02 -27.51 -13.56
N ARG A 60 -13.44 -27.08 -12.37
CA ARG A 60 -13.44 -27.90 -11.16
C ARG A 60 -14.56 -27.46 -10.21
N LYS A 61 -15.40 -28.41 -9.81
CA LYS A 61 -16.44 -28.24 -8.78
C LYS A 61 -17.30 -26.98 -9.00
N GLY A 62 -17.76 -26.74 -10.23
CA GLY A 62 -18.59 -25.58 -10.57
C GLY A 62 -17.85 -24.25 -10.70
N SER A 63 -16.51 -24.26 -10.69
CA SER A 63 -15.67 -23.07 -10.92
C SER A 63 -14.73 -23.28 -12.09
N THR A 64 -14.49 -22.22 -12.86
CA THR A 64 -13.32 -22.11 -13.73
C THR A 64 -12.13 -21.70 -12.87
N VAL A 65 -11.16 -22.60 -12.77
CA VAL A 65 -9.93 -22.40 -11.99
C VAL A 65 -8.84 -21.89 -12.93
N TYR A 66 -8.24 -20.76 -12.58
CA TYR A 66 -7.11 -20.15 -13.28
C TYR A 66 -5.84 -20.47 -12.52
N LEU A 67 -4.96 -21.28 -13.11
CA LEU A 67 -3.64 -21.60 -12.59
C LEU A 67 -2.61 -20.65 -13.23
N LEU A 68 -2.06 -19.76 -12.40
CA LEU A 68 -1.10 -18.74 -12.79
C LEU A 68 0.30 -19.13 -12.32
N ARG A 69 1.29 -18.95 -13.20
CA ARG A 69 2.71 -19.11 -12.87
C ARG A 69 3.41 -17.76 -12.85
N PHE A 70 4.14 -17.50 -11.77
CA PHE A 70 4.99 -16.32 -11.62
C PHE A 70 6.44 -16.76 -11.41
N ASN A 71 7.34 -16.25 -12.24
CA ASN A 71 8.78 -16.36 -12.06
C ASN A 71 9.25 -15.13 -11.29
N THR A 72 9.58 -15.31 -10.02
CA THR A 72 10.14 -14.25 -9.18
C THR A 72 11.65 -14.44 -9.05
N SER A 73 12.36 -13.38 -8.64
CA SER A 73 13.80 -13.48 -8.32
C SER A 73 14.11 -14.49 -7.22
N ALA A 74 13.14 -14.76 -6.33
CA ALA A 74 13.29 -15.66 -5.20
C ALA A 74 12.82 -17.11 -5.48
N GLY A 75 12.18 -17.38 -6.61
CA GLY A 75 11.58 -18.68 -6.91
C GLY A 75 10.36 -18.64 -7.81
N ILE A 76 9.73 -19.80 -8.02
CA ILE A 76 8.50 -19.94 -8.81
C ILE A 76 7.30 -19.90 -7.85
N CYS A 77 6.32 -19.03 -8.13
CA CYS A 77 5.04 -19.04 -7.42
C CYS A 77 3.94 -19.55 -8.34
N LEU A 78 3.18 -20.55 -7.89
CA LEU A 78 1.98 -21.04 -8.56
C LEU A 78 0.77 -20.57 -7.77
N ALA A 79 -0.09 -19.73 -8.37
CA ALA A 79 -1.31 -19.25 -7.75
C ALA A 79 -2.54 -19.80 -8.46
N MET A 80 -3.64 -19.98 -7.72
CA MET A 80 -4.92 -20.38 -8.25
C MET A 80 -5.98 -19.37 -7.86
N LEU A 81 -6.72 -18.94 -8.87
CA LEU A 81 -7.90 -18.09 -8.74
C LEU A 81 -9.13 -18.85 -9.19
N PHE A 82 -10.29 -18.50 -8.65
CA PHE A 82 -11.53 -19.22 -8.88
C PHE A 82 -12.57 -18.24 -9.40
N ARG A 83 -13.22 -18.62 -10.49
CA ARG A 83 -14.35 -17.92 -11.08
C ARG A 83 -15.54 -18.86 -11.11
N ASP A 84 -16.68 -18.43 -10.57
CA ASP A 84 -17.89 -19.23 -10.56
C ASP A 84 -18.44 -19.40 -11.99
N ILE A 85 -18.83 -20.63 -12.37
CA ILE A 85 -19.33 -20.90 -13.73
C ILE A 85 -20.77 -20.41 -13.92
N SER A 86 -21.57 -20.34 -12.84
CA SER A 86 -23.00 -20.01 -12.93
C SER A 86 -23.26 -18.53 -13.21
N ASP A 87 -22.45 -17.64 -12.62
CA ASP A 87 -22.61 -16.19 -12.77
C ASP A 87 -21.34 -15.47 -13.24
N GLY A 88 -20.24 -16.20 -13.43
CA GLY A 88 -18.98 -15.61 -13.88
C GLY A 88 -18.33 -14.69 -12.86
N MET A 89 -18.73 -14.72 -11.58
CA MET A 89 -18.14 -13.87 -10.55
C MET A 89 -16.82 -14.43 -10.03
N TRP A 90 -15.89 -13.53 -9.69
CA TRP A 90 -14.62 -13.91 -9.09
C TRP A 90 -14.75 -14.09 -7.58
N TYR A 91 -14.18 -15.18 -7.08
CA TYR A 91 -14.00 -15.36 -5.65
C TYR A 91 -12.83 -14.49 -5.14
N ASP A 92 -13.02 -13.85 -3.99
CA ASP A 92 -11.96 -13.15 -3.23
C ASP A 92 -11.09 -14.18 -2.48
N LEU A 93 -10.53 -15.11 -3.25
CA LEU A 93 -9.81 -16.27 -2.79
C LEU A 93 -8.63 -16.53 -3.71
N CYS A 94 -7.45 -16.66 -3.10
CA CYS A 94 -6.23 -17.08 -3.78
C CYS A 94 -5.63 -18.26 -3.03
N GLN A 95 -5.22 -19.30 -3.75
CA GLN A 95 -4.42 -20.38 -3.19
C GLN A 95 -3.08 -20.41 -3.89
N TYR A 96 -1.96 -20.43 -3.16
CA TYR A 96 -0.65 -20.43 -3.79
C TYR A 96 0.34 -21.43 -3.21
N GLN A 97 1.37 -21.75 -4.01
CA GLN A 97 2.54 -22.51 -3.61
C GLN A 97 3.78 -21.76 -4.09
N PHE A 98 4.71 -21.50 -3.17
CA PHE A 98 5.95 -20.81 -3.49
C PHE A 98 7.14 -21.76 -3.41
N TRP A 99 7.79 -21.98 -4.54
CA TRP A 99 8.94 -22.86 -4.70
C TRP A 99 10.21 -22.00 -4.72
N LYS A 100 10.85 -21.88 -3.55
CA LYS A 100 12.04 -21.05 -3.38
C LYS A 100 13.21 -21.59 -4.21
N SER A 101 13.88 -20.71 -4.94
CA SER A 101 15.12 -21.04 -5.67
C SER A 101 16.18 -21.58 -4.71
N GLY A 102 16.78 -22.72 -5.06
CA GLY A 102 17.83 -23.36 -4.26
C GLY A 102 17.31 -24.18 -3.06
N ALA A 103 15.99 -24.28 -2.85
CA ALA A 103 15.43 -25.19 -1.87
C ALA A 103 15.18 -26.58 -2.50
N LEU A 104 15.56 -27.65 -1.78
CA LEU A 104 15.36 -29.03 -2.24
C LEU A 104 13.91 -29.53 -2.03
N VAL A 105 13.11 -28.81 -1.24
CA VAL A 105 11.77 -29.23 -0.81
C VAL A 105 10.73 -28.28 -1.39
N ALA A 106 9.85 -28.82 -2.23
CA ALA A 106 8.66 -28.11 -2.69
C ALA A 106 7.53 -28.25 -1.66
N PRO A 107 6.78 -27.17 -1.35
CA PRO A 107 5.61 -27.25 -0.47
C PRO A 107 4.55 -28.20 -1.06
N ILE A 108 4.13 -29.19 -0.27
CA ILE A 108 3.08 -30.13 -0.66
C ILE A 108 1.70 -29.47 -0.53
N THR A 109 1.52 -28.65 0.51
CA THR A 109 0.26 -27.94 0.79
C THR A 109 0.21 -26.60 0.07
N LYS A 110 -1.01 -26.05 -0.05
CA LYS A 110 -1.26 -24.72 -0.62
C LYS A 110 -1.53 -23.76 0.52
N THR A 111 -0.96 -22.56 0.42
CA THR A 111 -1.29 -21.46 1.33
C THR A 111 -2.57 -20.80 0.86
N LEU A 112 -3.54 -20.67 1.77
CA LEU A 112 -4.78 -19.94 1.55
C LEU A 112 -4.54 -18.43 1.75
N SER A 113 -5.05 -17.61 0.85
CA SER A 113 -4.89 -16.16 0.86
C SER A 113 -6.04 -15.48 0.11
N ASN A 114 -5.92 -14.17 -0.13
CA ASN A 114 -6.77 -13.41 -1.03
C ASN A 114 -5.91 -12.69 -2.09
N PRO A 115 -6.49 -12.23 -3.21
CA PRO A 115 -5.76 -11.55 -4.29
C PRO A 115 -4.96 -10.33 -3.82
N ALA A 116 -5.51 -9.52 -2.92
CA ALA A 116 -4.83 -8.32 -2.42
C ALA A 116 -3.54 -8.67 -1.63
N ALA A 117 -3.63 -9.62 -0.70
CA ALA A 117 -2.51 -10.10 0.09
C ALA A 117 -1.46 -10.79 -0.79
N PHE A 118 -1.89 -11.58 -1.79
CA PHE A 118 -0.99 -12.21 -2.74
C PHE A 118 -0.19 -11.16 -3.54
N CYS A 119 -0.88 -10.18 -4.11
CA CYS A 119 -0.24 -9.09 -4.86
C CYS A 119 0.78 -8.37 -4.01
N LYS A 120 0.42 -8.01 -2.77
CA LYS A 120 1.34 -7.34 -1.82
C LYS A 120 2.58 -8.17 -1.52
N GLN A 121 2.45 -9.50 -1.46
CA GLN A 121 3.55 -10.38 -1.10
C GLN A 121 4.49 -10.68 -2.28
N PHE A 122 3.93 -10.91 -3.48
CA PHE A 122 4.69 -11.48 -4.60
C PHE A 122 4.82 -10.59 -5.82
N LEU A 123 3.87 -9.67 -6.03
CA LEU A 123 3.85 -8.83 -7.24
C LEU A 123 4.33 -7.41 -6.94
N PHE A 124 4.07 -6.90 -5.74
CA PHE A 124 4.45 -5.56 -5.38
C PHE A 124 5.94 -5.49 -5.00
N PRO A 125 6.68 -4.52 -5.54
CA PRO A 125 8.06 -4.23 -5.15
C PRO A 125 8.20 -4.10 -3.63
N LYS A 126 9.15 -4.85 -3.06
CA LYS A 126 9.49 -4.68 -1.64
C LYS A 126 10.11 -3.30 -1.45
N SER A 127 9.48 -2.50 -0.61
CA SER A 127 9.86 -1.12 -0.34
C SER A 127 10.05 -0.96 1.16
N GLU A 128 10.98 -0.10 1.55
CA GLU A 128 11.33 0.18 2.93
C GLU A 128 11.29 1.69 3.16
N TYR A 129 10.79 2.09 4.33
CA TYR A 129 10.85 3.46 4.82
C TYR A 129 12.07 3.62 5.74
N GLN A 130 12.83 4.70 5.54
CA GLN A 130 14.03 5.00 6.32
C GLN A 130 14.09 6.50 6.64
N VAL A 131 14.53 6.84 7.85
CA VAL A 131 14.93 8.20 8.22
C VAL A 131 16.45 8.28 8.14
N LEU A 132 16.98 9.02 7.16
CA LEU A 132 18.40 9.16 6.93
C LEU A 132 19.05 10.07 7.99
N CYS A 133 18.37 11.16 8.32
CA CYS A 133 18.71 12.06 9.42
C CYS A 133 17.50 12.92 9.79
N ALA A 134 17.43 13.34 11.05
CA ALA A 134 16.41 14.24 11.60
C ALA A 134 17.05 15.24 12.58
N GLY A 135 16.50 16.45 12.69
CA GLY A 135 16.99 17.48 13.61
C GLY A 135 16.78 18.89 13.06
N GLY A 136 17.68 19.82 13.40
CA GLY A 136 17.63 21.21 12.91
C GLY A 136 17.91 21.35 11.41
N LYS A 137 18.62 22.40 10.98
CA LYS A 137 18.96 22.55 9.54
C LYS A 137 19.90 21.43 9.09
N LEU A 138 19.38 20.50 8.28
CA LEU A 138 20.13 19.36 7.77
C LEU A 138 20.70 19.62 6.35
N PRO A 139 21.97 19.24 6.09
CA PRO A 139 22.51 19.23 4.74
C PRO A 139 21.83 18.15 3.90
N LYS A 140 21.96 18.27 2.57
CA LYS A 140 21.47 17.24 1.66
C LYS A 140 22.34 15.97 1.76
N PRO A 141 21.76 14.76 1.87
CA PRO A 141 22.52 13.52 1.91
C PRO A 141 23.45 13.37 0.71
N GLU A 142 24.66 12.86 0.95
CA GLU A 142 25.69 12.69 -0.08
C GLU A 142 25.22 11.78 -1.21
N GLU A 143 24.43 10.76 -0.87
CA GLU A 143 23.89 9.80 -1.83
C GLU A 143 22.99 10.46 -2.90
N ILE A 144 22.38 11.61 -2.63
CA ILE A 144 21.57 12.36 -3.61
C ILE A 144 22.20 13.70 -3.99
N ARG A 145 23.51 13.85 -3.79
CA ARG A 145 24.26 15.01 -4.25
C ARG A 145 24.13 15.15 -5.77
N GLY A 146 23.86 16.36 -6.25
CA GLY A 146 23.65 16.63 -7.68
C GLY A 146 22.26 16.27 -8.23
N VAL A 147 21.44 15.49 -7.51
CA VAL A 147 20.07 15.19 -7.92
C VAL A 147 19.21 16.45 -7.81
N ARG A 148 18.48 16.84 -8.85
CA ARG A 148 17.58 18.00 -8.78
C ARG A 148 16.26 17.65 -8.08
N LYS A 149 15.67 18.64 -7.41
CA LYS A 149 14.30 18.54 -6.89
C LYS A 149 13.37 18.41 -8.08
N PHE A 150 12.40 17.50 -8.04
CA PHE A 150 11.42 17.37 -9.11
C PHE A 150 10.03 17.93 -8.74
N ALA A 151 9.70 17.96 -7.45
CA ALA A 151 8.43 18.49 -6.96
C ALA A 151 8.53 18.98 -5.52
N SER A 152 7.49 19.71 -5.09
CA SER A 152 7.23 20.05 -3.70
C SER A 152 5.78 19.70 -3.37
N VAL A 153 5.56 19.11 -2.20
CA VAL A 153 4.23 18.70 -1.74
C VAL A 153 3.97 19.34 -0.37
N PRO A 154 2.81 19.98 -0.17
CA PRO A 154 2.45 20.53 1.13
C PRO A 154 2.23 19.42 2.17
N PHE A 155 2.75 19.62 3.38
CA PHE A 155 2.35 18.91 4.59
C PHE A 155 1.56 19.90 5.46
N GLU A 156 0.32 19.54 5.79
CA GLU A 156 -0.67 20.39 6.50
C GLU A 156 -0.96 21.77 5.88
N GLY A 157 -0.50 22.04 4.66
CA GLY A 157 -0.57 23.37 4.06
C GLY A 157 0.40 24.38 4.69
N ILE A 158 1.18 23.97 5.69
CA ILE A 158 2.09 24.82 6.46
C ILE A 158 3.50 24.74 5.86
N CYS A 159 4.01 23.53 5.63
CA CYS A 159 5.37 23.34 5.11
C CYS A 159 5.37 22.67 3.73
N GLN A 160 6.34 23.05 2.89
CA GLN A 160 6.55 22.46 1.57
C GLN A 160 7.67 21.43 1.65
N CYS A 161 7.33 20.15 1.57
CA CYS A 161 8.32 19.07 1.55
C CYS A 161 8.86 18.90 0.14
N GLN A 162 10.18 18.79 -0.01
CA GLN A 162 10.82 18.71 -1.33
C GLN A 162 11.08 17.25 -1.71
N LEU A 163 10.77 16.89 -2.96
CA LEU A 163 10.89 15.53 -3.45
C LEU A 163 12.04 15.40 -4.46
N PHE A 164 12.79 14.31 -4.33
CA PHE A 164 13.92 13.95 -5.19
C PHE A 164 13.82 12.47 -5.58
N LEU A 165 14.17 12.14 -6.82
CA LEU A 165 14.26 10.76 -7.28
C LEU A 165 15.69 10.44 -7.69
N LYS A 166 16.19 9.30 -7.22
CA LYS A 166 17.47 8.73 -7.68
C LYS A 166 17.26 7.24 -7.98
N GLY A 167 17.26 6.90 -9.28
CA GLY A 167 16.83 5.57 -9.71
C GLY A 167 15.36 5.35 -9.36
N ASP A 168 15.07 4.22 -8.71
CA ASP A 168 13.72 3.85 -8.28
C ASP A 168 13.33 4.38 -6.89
N ASP A 169 14.27 5.00 -6.18
CA ASP A 169 14.08 5.45 -4.81
C ASP A 169 13.61 6.89 -4.72
N LEU A 170 12.68 7.13 -3.79
CA LEU A 170 12.19 8.46 -3.43
C LEU A 170 12.92 8.96 -2.20
N TYR A 171 13.32 10.24 -2.26
CA TYR A 171 13.86 10.99 -1.14
C TYR A 171 13.00 12.21 -0.86
N ILE A 172 12.69 12.42 0.41
CA ILE A 172 11.83 13.51 0.87
C ILE A 172 12.62 14.35 1.86
N LYS A 173 12.74 15.65 1.58
CA LYS A 173 13.12 16.62 2.60
C LYS A 173 11.85 17.10 3.29
N HIS A 174 11.57 16.52 4.46
CA HIS A 174 10.45 16.91 5.31
C HIS A 174 10.86 18.12 6.17
N ASN A 175 10.05 19.17 6.17
CA ASN A 175 10.40 20.42 6.87
C ASN A 175 9.67 20.59 8.21
N ASP A 176 8.78 19.67 8.55
CA ASP A 176 7.99 19.71 9.78
C ASP A 176 7.80 18.30 10.35
N TYR A 177 8.91 17.57 10.48
CA TYR A 177 8.92 16.15 10.82
C TYR A 177 8.77 15.94 12.32
N PHE A 178 7.52 15.79 12.78
CA PHE A 178 7.19 15.67 14.21
C PHE A 178 7.76 16.83 15.04
N SER A 179 7.68 18.06 14.52
CA SER A 179 8.11 19.25 15.26
C SER A 179 7.31 19.41 16.54
N GLU A 180 7.99 19.79 17.61
CA GLU A 180 7.36 19.95 18.92
C GLU A 180 7.09 21.42 19.22
N THR A 181 5.94 21.69 19.83
CA THR A 181 5.63 23.02 20.37
C THR A 181 5.80 22.97 21.88
N HIS A 182 6.70 23.80 22.40
CA HIS A 182 6.96 23.91 23.83
C HIS A 182 6.39 25.21 24.37
N SER A 183 5.71 25.15 25.51
CA SER A 183 5.31 26.33 26.28
C SER A 183 6.55 26.98 26.89
N THR A 184 6.65 28.31 26.79
CA THR A 184 7.78 29.05 27.39
C THR A 184 7.53 29.44 28.85
N GLY A 185 6.32 29.21 29.36
CA GLY A 185 5.88 29.66 30.68
C GLY A 185 5.67 31.18 30.79
N LYS A 186 5.86 31.94 29.71
CA LYS A 186 5.63 33.38 29.67
C LYS A 186 4.23 33.66 29.13
N ILE A 187 3.53 34.63 29.71
CA ILE A 187 2.23 35.10 29.20
C ILE A 187 2.49 36.34 28.36
N ASP A 188 2.03 36.35 27.11
CA ASP A 188 2.04 37.54 26.27
C ASP A 188 1.01 38.55 26.84
N PRO A 189 1.44 39.72 27.33
CA PRO A 189 0.55 40.70 27.96
C PRO A 189 -0.45 41.35 26.99
N ARG A 190 -0.30 41.18 25.66
CA ARG A 190 -1.24 41.71 24.65
C ARG A 190 -2.39 40.76 24.37
N THR A 191 -2.11 39.46 24.36
CA THR A 191 -3.08 38.41 24.00
C THR A 191 -3.57 37.65 25.22
N ASN A 192 -2.91 37.80 26.38
CA ASN A 192 -3.12 37.03 27.60
C ASN A 192 -3.04 35.51 27.37
N MET A 193 -2.24 35.11 26.36
CA MET A 193 -1.98 33.71 26.02
C MET A 193 -0.55 33.33 26.38
N GLU A 194 -0.33 32.06 26.71
CA GLU A 194 1.00 31.54 26.95
C GLU A 194 1.81 31.53 25.64
N GLU A 195 3.00 32.14 25.68
CA GLU A 195 3.95 32.10 24.58
C GLU A 195 4.39 30.65 24.32
N ARG A 196 4.37 30.26 23.05
CA ARG A 196 4.79 28.93 22.59
C ARG A 196 5.91 29.08 21.57
N VAL A 197 6.91 28.21 21.67
CA VAL A 197 8.02 28.13 20.72
C VAL A 197 7.90 26.82 19.95
N LEU A 198 7.86 26.94 18.62
CA LEU A 198 7.89 25.79 17.71
C LEU A 198 9.34 25.40 17.43
N TYR A 199 9.71 24.18 17.81
CA TYR A 199 10.99 23.58 17.47
C TYR A 199 10.85 22.77 16.18
N ILE A 200 11.15 23.44 15.07
CA ILE A 200 11.05 22.83 13.74
C ILE A 200 12.08 21.72 13.60
N CYS A 201 11.59 20.50 13.38
CA CYS A 201 12.41 19.35 13.05
C CYS A 201 12.36 19.12 11.53
N HIS A 202 13.50 19.19 10.88
CA HIS A 202 13.66 18.75 9.50
C HIS A 202 14.08 17.28 9.48
N ALA A 203 13.71 16.57 8.42
CA ALA A 203 14.19 15.22 8.20
C ALA A 203 14.45 14.93 6.72
N TRP A 204 15.40 14.03 6.47
CA TRP A 204 15.56 13.38 5.18
C TRP A 204 15.02 11.96 5.28
N LEU A 205 14.00 11.68 4.48
CA LEU A 205 13.33 10.38 4.43
C LEU A 205 13.68 9.70 3.11
N ARG A 206 13.74 8.37 3.11
CA ARG A 206 13.89 7.55 1.92
C ARG A 206 12.81 6.48 1.88
N ILE A 207 12.22 6.28 0.71
CA ILE A 207 11.37 5.13 0.40
C ILE A 207 11.99 4.39 -0.77
N THR A 208 12.45 3.17 -0.53
CA THR A 208 13.10 2.36 -1.59
C THR A 208 12.07 1.82 -2.57
N ASN A 209 12.46 1.60 -3.83
CA ASN A 209 11.60 1.02 -4.88
C ASN A 209 10.24 1.74 -5.07
N PHE A 210 10.19 3.05 -4.79
CA PHE A 210 8.97 3.84 -4.85
C PHE A 210 8.45 4.03 -6.27
N VAL A 211 9.33 4.19 -7.27
CA VAL A 211 8.92 4.34 -8.68
C VAL A 211 8.12 3.12 -9.18
N PRO A 212 8.59 1.87 -8.99
CA PRO A 212 7.80 0.68 -9.23
C PRO A 212 6.44 0.66 -8.51
N LEU A 213 6.37 1.08 -7.24
CA LEU A 213 5.08 1.20 -6.53
C LEU A 213 4.14 2.18 -7.25
N VAL A 214 4.63 3.35 -7.63
CA VAL A 214 3.84 4.40 -8.32
C VAL A 214 3.29 3.93 -9.67
N LYS A 215 4.01 3.05 -10.36
CA LYS A 215 3.58 2.46 -11.64
C LYS A 215 2.47 1.42 -11.48
N LEU A 216 2.40 0.74 -10.34
CA LEU A 216 1.48 -0.38 -10.11
C LEU A 216 0.24 0.03 -9.31
N LEU A 217 0.38 1.04 -8.45
CA LEU A 217 -0.61 1.40 -7.45
C LEU A 217 -1.17 2.81 -7.68
N ASN A 218 -2.43 3.01 -7.30
CA ASN A 218 -3.02 4.34 -7.22
C ASN A 218 -2.54 5.09 -5.94
N ASP A 219 -2.85 6.39 -5.84
CA ASP A 219 -2.37 7.25 -4.74
C ASP A 219 -2.75 6.71 -3.36
N VAL A 220 -3.99 6.24 -3.22
CA VAL A 220 -4.55 5.71 -1.96
C VAL A 220 -3.87 4.40 -1.59
N GLU A 221 -3.68 3.50 -2.56
CA GLU A 221 -2.98 2.23 -2.38
C GLU A 221 -1.51 2.44 -1.97
N ILE A 222 -0.85 3.47 -2.51
CA ILE A 222 0.53 3.81 -2.13
C ILE A 222 0.57 4.32 -0.70
N SER A 223 -0.35 5.21 -0.32
CA SER A 223 -0.45 5.68 1.07
C SER A 223 -0.68 4.51 2.02
N ALA A 224 -1.64 3.62 1.72
CA ALA A 224 -1.91 2.42 2.51
C ALA A 224 -0.74 1.41 2.53
N THR A 225 0.16 1.47 1.56
CA THR A 225 1.38 0.64 1.49
C THR A 225 2.51 1.24 2.32
N VAL A 226 2.72 2.56 2.23
CA VAL A 226 3.84 3.26 2.87
C VAL A 226 3.55 3.61 4.34
N TRP A 227 2.31 3.96 4.69
CA TRP A 227 1.93 4.31 6.07
C TRP A 227 2.33 3.24 7.10
N PRO A 228 2.06 1.94 6.89
CA PRO A 228 2.54 0.91 7.80
C PRO A 228 4.06 0.88 7.95
N MET A 229 4.83 1.15 6.90
CA MET A 229 6.30 1.16 6.97
C MET A 229 6.82 2.29 7.88
N LEU A 230 6.23 3.49 7.76
CA LEU A 230 6.53 4.63 8.61
C LEU A 230 6.17 4.33 10.07
N ARG A 231 4.95 3.82 10.29
CA ARG A 231 4.44 3.47 11.60
C ARG A 231 5.32 2.41 12.29
N ASP A 232 5.70 1.37 11.55
CA ASP A 232 6.55 0.30 12.06
C ASP A 232 7.96 0.81 12.38
N PHE A 233 8.53 1.73 11.57
CA PHE A 233 9.80 2.40 11.86
C PHE A 233 9.76 3.16 13.19
N HIS A 234 8.66 3.87 13.46
CA HIS A 234 8.46 4.61 14.72
C HIS A 234 7.95 3.76 15.88
N GLN A 235 7.74 2.45 15.67
CA GLN A 235 7.22 1.53 16.68
C GLN A 235 5.85 1.96 17.23
N TRP A 236 5.03 2.58 16.40
CA TRP A 236 3.68 2.99 16.79
C TRP A 236 2.69 1.81 16.79
N PRO A 237 1.60 1.89 17.57
CA PRO A 237 0.59 0.83 17.64
C PRO A 237 -0.06 0.54 16.28
N ALA A 238 -0.47 -0.70 16.03
CA ALA A 238 -1.05 -1.10 14.75
C ALA A 238 -2.36 -0.36 14.38
N GLY A 239 -3.07 0.19 15.37
CA GLY A 239 -4.27 1.01 15.16
C GLY A 239 -3.97 2.49 14.88
N GLU A 240 -2.71 2.92 14.98
CA GLU A 240 -2.34 4.32 14.79
C GLU A 240 -2.61 4.74 13.33
N TYR A 241 -3.33 5.84 13.20
CA TYR A 241 -3.75 6.37 11.91
C TYR A 241 -3.70 7.90 11.93
N ASN A 242 -2.86 8.47 11.07
CA ASN A 242 -2.77 9.92 10.91
C ASN A 242 -3.26 10.32 9.52
N MET A 243 -4.33 11.14 9.47
CA MET A 243 -4.93 11.60 8.21
C MET A 243 -4.02 12.54 7.41
N GLU A 244 -3.17 13.33 8.08
CA GLU A 244 -2.28 14.29 7.44
C GLU A 244 -1.17 13.57 6.68
N TRP A 245 -0.55 12.59 7.32
CA TRP A 245 0.43 11.70 6.69
C TRP A 245 -0.17 10.93 5.53
N ASN A 246 -1.41 10.45 5.62
CA ASN A 246 -2.05 9.78 4.49
C ASN A 246 -2.24 10.73 3.31
N ARG A 247 -2.81 11.92 3.53
CA ARG A 247 -2.98 12.93 2.47
C ARG A 247 -1.64 13.37 1.87
N PHE A 248 -0.63 13.49 2.72
CA PHE A 248 0.73 13.82 2.28
C PHE A 248 1.30 12.72 1.38
N LEU A 249 1.23 11.45 1.78
CA LEU A 249 1.72 10.32 1.01
C LEU A 249 0.96 10.16 -0.32
N GLU A 250 -0.35 10.40 -0.34
CA GLU A 250 -1.14 10.48 -1.59
C GLU A 250 -0.63 11.62 -2.50
N GLY A 251 -0.36 12.80 -1.93
CA GLY A 251 0.20 13.93 -2.66
C GLY A 251 1.58 13.65 -3.24
N VAL A 252 2.43 12.96 -2.47
CA VAL A 252 3.75 12.49 -2.90
C VAL A 252 3.63 11.50 -4.06
N ALA A 253 2.73 10.51 -3.95
CA ALA A 253 2.46 9.54 -5.00
C ALA A 253 2.01 10.23 -6.30
N ARG A 254 1.04 11.15 -6.20
CA ARG A 254 0.52 11.92 -7.33
C ARG A 254 1.58 12.76 -8.01
N ALA A 255 2.37 13.50 -7.23
CA ALA A 255 3.45 14.33 -7.75
C ALA A 255 4.50 13.49 -8.48
N THR A 256 4.84 12.33 -7.92
CA THR A 256 5.79 11.39 -8.52
C THR A 256 5.25 10.82 -9.84
N ARG A 257 3.98 10.39 -9.87
CA ARG A 257 3.36 9.86 -11.11
C ARG A 257 3.36 10.91 -12.21
N ASN A 258 2.93 12.13 -11.89
CA ASN A 258 2.92 13.25 -12.84
C ASN A 258 4.32 13.53 -13.40
N TYR A 259 5.35 13.47 -12.55
CA TYR A 259 6.73 13.64 -13.00
C TYR A 259 7.19 12.51 -13.93
N LEU A 260 6.91 11.26 -13.58
CA LEU A 260 7.26 10.09 -14.41
C LEU A 260 6.57 10.15 -15.77
N SER A 261 5.27 10.46 -15.81
CA SER A 261 4.52 10.60 -17.07
C SER A 261 5.08 11.70 -17.97
N LYS A 262 5.48 12.84 -17.41
CA LYS A 262 6.13 13.92 -18.19
C LYS A 262 7.47 13.49 -18.76
N LYS A 263 8.27 12.78 -17.96
CA LYS A 263 9.59 12.26 -18.35
C LYS A 263 9.48 11.21 -19.47
N GLU A 264 8.50 10.31 -19.38
CA GLU A 264 8.24 9.28 -20.40
C GLU A 264 7.71 9.88 -21.71
N ALA A 265 6.94 10.97 -21.64
CA ALA A 265 6.43 11.70 -22.80
C ALA A 265 7.48 12.57 -23.53
N GLY A 266 8.76 12.52 -23.12
CA GLY A 266 9.84 13.24 -23.81
C GLY A 266 9.83 14.76 -23.60
N TYR A 267 8.99 15.28 -22.69
CA TYR A 267 9.12 16.65 -22.25
C TYR A 267 10.39 16.73 -21.39
N GLY A 268 11.49 17.15 -22.02
CA GLY A 268 12.78 17.33 -21.40
C GLY A 268 12.63 18.09 -20.08
N THR A 269 13.21 17.55 -19.01
CA THR A 269 13.38 18.24 -17.72
C THR A 269 14.44 19.33 -17.83
N GLU A 270 14.30 20.20 -18.82
CA GLU A 270 15.02 21.45 -18.93
C GLU A 270 14.01 22.56 -18.64
N ASN A 271 14.23 23.26 -17.53
CA ASN A 271 13.45 24.38 -16.99
C ASN A 271 12.23 23.97 -16.14
N LEU A 272 12.51 23.59 -14.88
CA LEU A 272 11.73 23.94 -13.67
C LEU A 272 12.59 23.68 -12.42
#